data_AF-A0A9X8ZZC6-F1
#
_entry.id   AF-A0A9X8ZZC6-F1
#
_cell.length_a   1.000
_cell.length_b   1.000
_cell.length_c   1.000
_cell.angle_alpha   90.00
_cell.angle_beta   90.00
_cell.angle_gamma   90.00
#
_symmetry.space_group_name_H-M   'P 1'
#
loop_
_entity.id
_entity.type
_entity.pdbx_description
1 polymer ?
#
loop_
_entity_poly.entity_id
_entity_poly.type
_entity_poly.pdbx_seq_one_letter_code
_entity_poly.pdbx_strand_id
1 'polypeptide(L)'
;VAGADKAIVVTTPEVSSMRDADRIIGLLEKEDIEPPKLVINRVRSHMLHEQDMLDVDEIVRTLSIELLGVVEDDDEVIRATNTGEPVAL
;
A
#
# COMPACT_ATOMS: atom_id res chain seq x y z
N VAL A 1 10.58 9.26 -13.71
CA VAL A 1 10.01 7.93 -14.07
C VAL A 1 9.70 7.94 -15.56
N ALA A 2 10.37 7.15 -16.40
CA ALA A 2 10.19 7.25 -17.85
C ALA A 2 9.14 6.24 -18.37
N GLY A 3 8.05 6.74 -18.94
CA GLY A 3 7.09 5.97 -19.74
C GLY A 3 5.87 5.41 -19.02
N ALA A 4 5.62 5.77 -17.76
CA ALA A 4 4.39 5.43 -17.05
C ALA A 4 3.40 6.59 -17.13
N ASP A 5 2.11 6.32 -17.36
CA ASP A 5 1.06 7.35 -17.31
C ASP A 5 0.50 7.54 -15.88
N LYS A 6 0.63 6.50 -15.04
CA LYS A 6 0.06 6.42 -13.69
C LYS A 6 1.01 5.67 -12.76
N ALA A 7 0.90 5.93 -11.46
CA ALA A 7 1.65 5.20 -10.44
C ALA A 7 0.74 4.69 -9.32
N ILE A 8 1.06 3.49 -8.81
CA ILE A 8 0.46 2.93 -7.60
C ILE A 8 1.59 2.72 -6.59
N VAL A 9 1.46 3.36 -5.44
CA VAL A 9 2.35 3.15 -4.30
C VAL A 9 1.74 2.07 -3.42
N VAL A 10 2.52 1.03 -3.13
CA VAL A 10 2.12 -0.07 -2.24
C VAL A 10 2.91 0.05 -0.94
N THR A 11 2.22 0.12 0.19
CA THR A 11 2.83 0.22 1.54
C THR A 11 2.23 -0.81 2.48
N THR A 12 2.94 -1.15 3.56
CA THR A 12 2.34 -1.85 4.71
C THR A 12 1.86 -0.86 5.77
N PRO A 13 0.94 -1.24 6.68
CA PRO A 13 0.51 -0.43 7.83
C PRO A 13 1.57 -0.35 8.94
N GLU A 14 2.84 -0.13 8.56
CA GLU A 14 3.98 0.06 9.45
C GLU A 14 4.55 1.47 9.29
N VAL A 15 4.94 2.11 10.40
CA VAL A 15 5.46 3.49 10.40
C VAL A 15 6.66 3.67 9.46
N SER A 16 7.56 2.69 9.39
CA SER A 16 8.71 2.71 8.49
C SER A 16 8.30 2.72 7.02
N SER A 17 7.41 1.81 6.63
CA SER A 17 6.93 1.68 5.25
C SER A 17 6.18 2.93 4.81
N MET A 18 5.37 3.52 5.70
CA MET A 18 4.70 4.79 5.43
C MET A 18 5.65 5.97 5.19
N ARG A 19 6.73 6.08 5.97
CA ARG A 19 7.71 7.17 5.77
C ARG A 19 8.42 7.05 4.42
N ASP A 20 8.71 5.82 4.00
CA ASP A 20 9.27 5.58 2.67
C ASP A 20 8.23 5.88 1.59
N ALA A 21 6.96 5.50 1.79
CA ALA A 21 5.87 5.83 0.88
C ALA A 21 5.70 7.34 0.70
N ASP A 22 5.66 8.12 1.79
CA ASP A 22 5.59 9.60 1.76
C ASP A 22 6.72 10.21 0.90
N ARG A 23 7.95 9.72 1.10
CA ARG A 23 9.10 10.16 0.30
C ARG A 23 8.94 9.85 -1.19
N ILE A 24 8.47 8.65 -1.52
CA ILE A 24 8.26 8.25 -2.92
C ILE A 24 7.11 9.03 -3.56
N ILE A 25 6.02 9.25 -2.83
CA ILE A 25 4.89 10.08 -3.29
C ILE A 25 5.40 11.48 -3.66
N GLY A 26 6.16 12.13 -2.77
CA GLY A 26 6.72 13.45 -3.04
C GLY A 26 7.76 13.49 -4.17
N LEU A 27 8.30 12.34 -4.61
CA LEU A 27 9.11 12.24 -5.83
C LEU A 27 8.23 12.06 -7.07
N LEU A 28 7.20 11.21 -6.99
CA LEU A 28 6.26 10.95 -8.08
C LEU A 28 5.43 12.17 -8.45
N GLU A 29 5.05 13.00 -7.48
CA GLU A 29 4.33 14.26 -7.71
C GLU A 29 5.11 15.29 -8.54
N LYS A 30 6.42 15.10 -8.71
CA LYS A 30 7.28 15.97 -9.53
C LYS A 30 7.41 15.48 -10.98
N GLU A 31 6.90 14.30 -11.26
CA GLU A 31 6.92 13.69 -12.59
C GLU A 31 5.64 14.06 -13.35
N ASP A 32 5.71 14.03 -14.69
CA ASP A 32 4.57 14.33 -15.57
C ASP A 32 3.68 13.09 -15.75
N ILE A 33 3.10 12.62 -14.64
CA ILE A 33 2.20 11.46 -14.59
C ILE A 33 0.93 11.83 -13.81
N GLU A 34 -0.14 11.05 -13.96
CA GLU A 34 -1.31 11.24 -13.10
C GLU A 34 -0.94 11.09 -11.61
N PRO A 35 -1.61 11.83 -10.69
CA PRO A 35 -1.35 11.72 -9.26
C PRO A 35 -1.29 10.26 -8.81
N PRO A 36 -0.27 9.87 -8.04
CA PRO A 36 -0.13 8.49 -7.61
C PRO A 36 -1.34 8.08 -6.76
N LYS A 37 -1.64 6.79 -6.76
CA LYS A 37 -2.68 6.21 -5.89
C LYS A 37 -2.07 5.21 -4.93
N LEU A 38 -2.78 4.89 -3.85
CA LEU A 38 -2.27 4.08 -2.75
C LEU A 38 -2.96 2.72 -2.66
N VAL A 39 -2.18 1.67 -2.40
CA VAL A 39 -2.67 0.38 -1.91
C VAL A 39 -2.00 0.09 -0.57
N ILE A 40 -2.78 -0.23 0.45
CA ILE A 40 -2.26 -0.67 1.74
C ILE A 40 -2.32 -2.19 1.77
N ASN A 41 -1.16 -2.82 1.91
CA ASN A 41 -0.99 -4.27 1.85
C ASN A 41 -0.70 -4.86 3.23
N ARG A 42 -1.04 -6.15 3.42
CA ARG A 42 -0.84 -6.90 4.67
C ARG A 42 -1.53 -6.27 5.87
N VAL A 43 -2.75 -5.82 5.69
CA VAL A 43 -3.56 -5.35 6.83
C VAL A 43 -4.04 -6.55 7.63
N ARG A 44 -3.82 -6.50 8.96
CA ARG A 44 -4.31 -7.51 9.89
C ARG A 44 -5.48 -6.95 10.68
N SER A 45 -6.68 -7.32 10.26
CA SER A 45 -7.95 -6.80 10.77
C SER A 45 -8.14 -7.04 12.28
N HIS A 46 -7.52 -8.07 12.85
CA HIS A 46 -7.52 -8.31 14.30
C HIS A 46 -6.58 -7.39 15.09
N MET A 47 -5.47 -6.93 14.49
CA MET A 47 -4.48 -6.06 15.14
C MET A 47 -4.85 -4.57 15.07
N LEU A 48 -5.71 -4.19 14.10
CA LEU A 48 -6.32 -2.86 14.02
C LEU A 48 -7.11 -2.50 15.29
N HIS A 49 -7.68 -3.50 15.98
CA HIS A 49 -8.45 -3.29 17.21
C HIS A 49 -7.59 -3.27 18.48
N GLU A 50 -6.33 -3.70 18.41
CA GLU A 50 -5.44 -3.87 19.58
C GLU A 50 -4.38 -2.75 19.74
N GLN A 51 -4.44 -1.68 18.93
CA GLN A 51 -3.47 -0.55 18.90
C GLN A 51 -2.05 -0.89 18.42
N ASP A 52 -1.81 -2.11 17.91
CA ASP A 52 -0.49 -2.54 17.45
C ASP A 52 -0.18 -2.14 15.99
N MET A 53 -1.18 -1.65 15.24
CA MET A 53 -1.03 -1.20 13.85
C MET A 53 -1.68 0.17 13.65
N LEU A 54 -1.16 0.93 12.68
CA LEU A 54 -1.77 2.20 12.29
C LEU A 54 -3.13 1.96 11.63
N ASP A 55 -4.09 2.80 11.99
CA ASP A 55 -5.43 2.79 11.40
C ASP A 55 -5.35 3.21 9.93
N VAL A 56 -6.01 2.46 9.04
CA VAL A 56 -6.09 2.77 7.60
C VAL A 56 -6.53 4.21 7.38
N ASP A 57 -7.49 4.71 8.17
CA ASP A 57 -7.96 6.09 8.08
C ASP A 57 -6.86 7.12 8.43
N GLU A 58 -5.99 6.79 9.40
CA GLU A 58 -4.83 7.62 9.74
C GLU A 58 -3.81 7.63 8.60
N ILE A 59 -3.52 6.47 8.00
CA ILE A 59 -2.60 6.35 6.86
C ILE A 59 -3.04 7.24 5.70
N VAL A 60 -4.32 7.15 5.31
CA VAL A 60 -4.88 7.95 4.20
C VAL A 60 -4.81 9.44 4.51
N ARG A 61 -5.13 9.85 5.75
CA ARG A 61 -5.03 11.26 6.16
C ARG A 61 -3.60 11.77 6.17
N THR A 62 -2.64 10.97 6.62
CA THR A 62 -1.23 11.36 6.69
C THR A 62 -0.64 11.51 5.29
N LEU A 63 -0.88 10.54 4.40
CA LEU A 63 -0.29 10.54 3.06
C LEU A 63 -1.03 11.43 2.05
N SER A 64 -2.25 11.89 2.38
CA SER A 64 -3.05 12.79 1.54
C SER A 64 -3.23 12.32 0.09
N ILE A 65 -3.38 11.00 -0.10
CA ILE A 65 -3.38 10.32 -1.40
C ILE A 65 -4.65 9.47 -1.57
N GLU A 66 -5.12 9.31 -2.80
CA GLU A 66 -6.31 8.49 -3.11
C GLU A 66 -6.03 7.01 -2.83
N LEU A 67 -6.79 6.41 -1.91
CA LEU A 67 -6.74 4.98 -1.62
C LEU A 67 -7.52 4.19 -2.68
N LEU A 68 -6.84 3.28 -3.38
CA LEU A 68 -7.47 2.32 -4.31
C LEU A 68 -8.09 1.14 -3.58
N GLY A 69 -7.45 0.70 -2.49
CA GLY A 69 -7.92 -0.44 -1.73
C GLY A 69 -6.92 -0.93 -0.70
N VAL A 70 -7.37 -1.93 0.04
CA VAL A 70 -6.64 -2.59 1.11
C VAL A 70 -6.57 -4.08 0.81
N VAL A 71 -5.41 -4.68 1.02
CA VAL A 71 -5.19 -6.13 0.91
C VAL A 71 -4.92 -6.67 2.31
N GLU A 72 -5.77 -7.61 2.76
CA GLU A 72 -5.58 -8.30 4.04
C GLU A 72 -4.40 -9.28 3.95
N ASP A 73 -3.78 -9.54 5.11
CA ASP A 73 -2.73 -10.57 5.22
C ASP A 73 -3.37 -11.97 5.23
N ASP A 74 -2.94 -12.85 4.33
CA ASP A 74 -3.49 -14.20 4.15
C ASP A 74 -2.38 -15.22 3.83
N ASP A 75 -2.41 -16.36 4.54
CA ASP A 75 -1.50 -17.49 4.34
C ASP A 75 -1.58 -18.09 2.93
N GLU A 76 -2.74 -17.98 2.26
CA GLU A 76 -2.92 -18.43 0.88
C GLU A 76 -2.02 -17.66 -0.10
N VAL A 77 -1.69 -16.39 0.18
CA VAL A 77 -0.72 -15.61 -0.62
C VAL A 77 0.66 -16.28 -0.60
N ILE A 78 1.06 -16.82 0.55
CA ILE A 78 2.34 -17.52 0.71
C ILE A 78 2.30 -18.84 -0.06
N ARG A 79 1.19 -19.60 0.02
CA ARG A 79 1.02 -20.85 -0.74
C ARG A 79 1.07 -20.59 -2.25
N ALA A 80 0.28 -19.64 -2.73
CA ALA A 80 0.19 -19.20 -4.12
C ALA A 80 1.58 -18.81 -4.69
N THR A 81 2.35 -18.05 -3.91
CA THR A 81 3.72 -17.67 -4.31
C THR A 81 4.63 -18.89 -4.47
N ASN A 82 4.51 -19.89 -3.60
CA ASN A 82 5.33 -21.12 -3.67
C ASN A 82 4.90 -22.07 -4.79
N THR A 83 3.63 -22.07 -5.18
CA THR A 83 3.12 -22.89 -6.29
C THR A 83 3.25 -22.20 -7.64
N GLY A 84 3.51 -20.90 -7.67
CA GLY A 84 3.61 -20.11 -8.91
C GLY A 84 2.26 -19.76 -9.53
N GLU A 85 1.17 -19.92 -8.77
CA GLU A 85 -0.18 -19.62 -9.22
C GLU A 85 -0.67 -18.33 -8.53
N PRO A 86 -1.23 -17.34 -9.26
CA PRO A 86 -1.78 -16.15 -8.63
C PRO A 86 -2.93 -16.49 -7.67
N VAL A 87 -2.95 -15.83 -6.51
CA VAL A 87 -4.03 -16.00 -5.51
C VAL A 87 -5.37 -15.45 -6.01
N ALA A 88 -5.35 -14.45 -6.90
CA ALA A 88 -6.53 -13.91 -7.54
C ALA A 88 -6.81 -14.69 -8.83
N LEU A 89 -7.90 -15.46 -8.85
CA LEU A 89 -8.43 -16.18 -10.01
C LEU A 89 -9.80 -15.63 -10.40
#